data_AF-A0ABC8SUA8-F1
#
_entry.id   AF-A0ABC8SUA8-F1
#
_cell.length_a   1.000
_cell.length_b   1.000
_cell.length_c   1.000
_cell.angle_alpha   90.00
_cell.angle_beta   90.00
_cell.angle_gamma   90.00
#
_symmetry.space_group_name_H-M   'P 1'
#
loop_
_entity.id
_entity.type
_entity.pdbx_description
1 polymer ?
#
loop_
_entity_poly.entity_id
_entity_poly.type
_entity_poly.pdbx_seq_one_letter_code
_entity_poly.pdbx_strand_id
1 'polypeptide(L)'
;MFKEIDYILEGQNADRFASLYACNFNNEKTSTAGDTVEYQKANGIKVPKIYWKLTRKAVLTMEWIDGIKLTDEIRLKKASLNRKELIDEGLYCSLRQLLEVGFFHADPHPGNLVATEDGSLAYFDFGMMGDIPRHYRVGLIQVLVHFVNRDSLGLANDFLSLGFIPEGVDLQSVSDALQSSFGDGTRQSQDFQ
;
A
#
# COMPACT_ATOMS: atom_id res chain seq x y z
N MET A 1 -15.41 17.82 15.61
CA MET A 1 -14.38 18.84 15.92
C MET A 1 -13.14 18.42 15.16
N PHE A 2 -12.82 19.08 14.04
CA PHE A 2 -11.63 18.76 13.25
C PHE A 2 -10.41 19.01 14.12
N LYS A 3 -9.60 17.98 14.39
CA LYS A 3 -8.30 18.17 15.03
C LYS A 3 -7.51 19.12 14.15
N GLU A 4 -6.92 20.15 14.75
CA GLU A 4 -5.99 21.04 14.08
C GLU A 4 -4.86 20.20 13.45
N ILE A 5 -4.52 20.48 12.19
CA ILE A 5 -3.44 19.79 11.49
C ILE A 5 -2.14 20.03 12.27
N ASP A 6 -1.46 18.97 12.66
CA ASP A 6 -0.16 19.03 13.34
C ASP A 6 0.93 18.49 12.42
N TYR A 7 1.60 19.39 11.71
CA TYR A 7 2.69 19.02 10.80
C TYR A 7 3.94 18.47 11.51
N ILE A 8 4.05 18.60 12.83
CA ILE A 8 5.09 17.91 13.59
C ILE A 8 4.77 16.41 13.62
N LEU A 9 3.51 16.05 13.86
CA LEU A 9 3.06 14.66 13.84
C LEU A 9 3.21 14.06 12.44
N GLU A 10 2.82 14.80 11.40
CA GLU A 10 2.99 14.35 10.01
C GLU A 10 4.47 14.12 9.65
N GLY A 11 5.38 15.02 10.06
CA GLY A 11 6.81 14.81 9.85
C GLY A 11 7.35 13.58 10.61
N GLN A 12 6.84 13.32 11.82
CA GLN A 12 7.25 12.15 12.62
C GLN A 12 6.75 10.86 11.98
N ASN A 13 5.53 10.90 11.44
CA ASN A 13 4.94 9.82 10.65
C ASN A 13 5.78 9.54 9.40
N ALA A 14 6.21 10.57 8.68
CA ALA A 14 7.08 10.43 7.51
C ALA A 14 8.42 9.75 7.87
N ASP A 15 9.10 10.23 8.91
CA ASP A 15 10.37 9.62 9.39
C ASP A 15 10.17 8.16 9.83
N ARG A 16 9.08 7.86 10.55
CA ARG A 16 8.74 6.50 10.96
C ARG A 16 8.45 5.61 9.75
N PHE A 17 7.66 6.09 8.78
CA PHE A 17 7.36 5.38 7.55
C PHE A 17 8.64 5.07 6.77
N ALA A 18 9.53 6.07 6.62
CA ALA A 18 10.81 5.90 5.97
C ALA A 18 11.65 4.81 6.65
N SER A 19 11.73 4.83 7.98
CA SER A 19 12.52 3.84 8.74
C SER A 19 12.02 2.39 8.58
N LEU A 20 10.73 2.21 8.30
CA LEU A 20 10.09 0.90 8.20
C LEU A 20 10.05 0.38 6.76
N TYR A 21 9.84 1.27 5.79
CA TYR A 21 9.47 0.90 4.43
C TYR A 21 10.38 1.46 3.34
N ALA A 22 11.19 2.49 3.62
CA ALA A 22 12.15 2.96 2.62
C ALA A 22 13.28 1.92 2.47
N CYS A 23 13.39 1.35 1.29
CA CYS A 23 14.42 0.41 0.91
C CYS A 23 15.04 0.90 -0.40
N ASN A 24 16.37 0.99 -0.45
CA ASN A 24 17.09 1.17 -1.71
C ASN A 24 17.59 -0.21 -2.14
N PHE A 25 17.02 -0.79 -3.20
CA PHE A 25 17.69 -1.91 -3.85
C PHE A 25 18.89 -1.36 -4.61
N ASN A 26 20.10 -1.70 -4.17
CA ASN A 26 21.31 -1.46 -4.97
C ASN A 26 21.19 -2.31 -6.24
N ASN A 27 21.05 -1.62 -7.37
CA ASN A 27 20.80 -2.21 -8.68
C ASN A 27 21.88 -3.21 -9.12
N GLU A 28 21.58 -4.51 -9.07
CA GLU A 28 22.13 -5.46 -10.03
C GLU A 28 21.20 -5.50 -11.25
N LYS A 29 21.69 -4.99 -12.38
CA LYS A 29 21.01 -5.06 -13.67
C LYS A 29 20.86 -6.54 -14.06
N THR A 30 19.66 -7.11 -13.96
CA THR A 30 19.38 -8.44 -14.52
C THR A 30 18.79 -8.26 -15.92
N SER A 31 19.63 -8.48 -16.93
CA SER A 31 19.24 -8.49 -18.34
C SER A 31 18.43 -9.75 -18.65
N THR A 32 17.12 -9.62 -18.81
CA THR A 32 16.32 -10.66 -19.48
C THR A 32 16.24 -10.33 -20.95
N ALA A 33 16.96 -11.11 -21.76
CA ALA A 33 16.97 -11.02 -23.21
C ALA A 33 15.65 -11.56 -23.79
N GLY A 34 14.89 -10.70 -24.47
CA GLY A 34 13.70 -11.10 -25.21
C GLY A 34 12.84 -9.89 -25.57
N ASP A 35 13.22 -9.20 -26.64
CA ASP A 35 12.54 -8.07 -27.31
C ASP A 35 12.18 -6.84 -26.43
N THR A 36 12.08 -5.66 -27.06
CA THR A 36 11.43 -4.44 -26.52
C THR A 36 12.08 -3.71 -25.32
N VAL A 37 12.47 -2.44 -25.55
CA VAL A 37 12.75 -1.32 -24.60
C VAL A 37 13.21 -1.70 -23.17
N GLU A 38 14.48 -1.43 -22.87
CA GLU A 38 15.05 -1.58 -21.52
C GLU A 38 14.42 -0.57 -20.54
N TYR A 39 13.59 -1.06 -19.61
CA TYR A 39 13.02 -0.25 -18.52
C TYR A 39 13.93 -0.29 -17.28
N GLN A 40 13.99 0.81 -16.55
CA GLN A 40 14.62 0.85 -15.22
C GLN A 40 13.72 0.10 -14.22
N LYS A 41 14.35 -0.75 -13.40
CA LYS A 41 13.66 -1.47 -12.32
C LYS A 41 13.22 -0.49 -11.24
N ALA A 42 12.08 -0.75 -10.60
CA ALA A 42 11.68 0.02 -9.43
C ALA A 42 12.74 -0.09 -8.30
N ASN A 43 13.18 1.07 -7.79
CA ASN A 43 14.23 1.18 -6.76
C ASN A 43 13.71 1.08 -5.32
N GLY A 44 12.40 0.93 -5.15
CA GLY A 44 11.73 0.82 -3.86
C GLY A 44 10.96 2.10 -3.48
N ILE A 45 10.69 2.24 -2.19
CA ILE A 45 9.91 3.33 -1.62
C ILE A 45 10.83 4.48 -1.21
N LYS A 46 10.52 5.70 -1.66
CA LYS A 46 11.22 6.93 -1.28
C LYS A 46 10.31 7.80 -0.40
N VAL A 47 10.92 8.38 0.64
CA VAL A 47 10.26 9.36 1.51
C VAL A 47 11.12 10.63 1.54
N PRO A 48 10.53 11.82 1.37
CA PRO A 48 11.23 13.08 1.53
C PRO A 48 11.84 13.21 2.93
N LYS A 49 13.12 13.58 3.00
CA LYS A 49 13.74 13.93 4.29
C LYS A 49 13.05 15.15 4.91
N ILE A 50 12.68 15.07 6.18
CA ILE A 50 12.10 16.21 6.92
C ILE A 50 13.20 17.17 7.39
N TYR A 51 13.00 18.47 7.17
CA TYR A 51 13.88 19.54 7.67
C TYR A 51 13.35 20.10 9.00
N TRP A 52 13.58 19.36 10.09
CA TRP A 52 13.07 19.67 11.43
C TRP A 52 13.34 21.08 11.95
N LYS A 53 14.45 21.72 11.55
CA LYS A 53 14.76 23.10 11.94
C LYS A 53 13.74 24.11 11.39
N LEU A 54 13.12 23.80 10.25
CA LEU A 54 12.17 24.64 9.52
C LEU A 54 10.71 24.19 9.73
N THR A 55 10.47 22.94 10.14
CA THR A 55 9.14 22.41 10.45
C THR A 55 8.58 22.94 11.77
N ARG A 56 7.30 23.31 11.78
CA ARG A 56 6.50 23.74 12.95
C ARG A 56 5.08 23.17 12.83
N LYS A 57 4.24 23.34 13.85
CA LYS A 57 2.86 22.80 13.85
C LYS A 57 2.02 23.15 12.62
N ALA A 58 2.20 24.35 12.06
CA ALA A 58 1.46 24.86 10.90
C ALA A 58 2.27 24.86 9.58
N VAL A 59 3.52 24.39 9.58
CA VAL A 59 4.38 24.36 8.39
C VAL A 59 5.23 23.10 8.39
N LEU A 60 5.07 22.24 7.37
CA LEU A 60 5.97 21.13 7.09
C LEU A 60 7.02 21.54 6.06
N THR A 61 8.30 21.29 6.33
CA THR A 61 9.38 21.49 5.35
C THR A 61 10.12 20.18 5.11
N MET A 62 10.23 19.77 3.84
CA MET A 62 10.81 18.49 3.44
C MET A 62 11.66 18.62 2.17
N GLU A 63 12.41 17.56 1.86
CA GLU A 63 13.20 17.39 0.63
C GLU A 63 12.33 17.63 -0.61
N TRP A 64 12.82 18.46 -1.52
CA TRP A 64 12.23 18.58 -2.84
C TRP A 64 12.57 17.32 -3.64
N ILE A 65 11.57 16.68 -4.21
CA ILE A 65 11.72 15.51 -5.07
C ILE A 65 11.06 15.82 -6.40
N ASP A 66 11.83 15.73 -7.48
CA ASP A 66 11.30 15.79 -8.83
C ASP A 66 10.62 14.46 -9.17
N GLY A 67 9.33 14.54 -9.49
CA GLY A 67 8.48 13.37 -9.65
C GLY A 67 7.62 13.42 -10.91
N ILE A 68 7.42 12.26 -11.51
CA ILE A 68 6.49 12.01 -12.60
C ILE A 68 5.23 11.38 -11.99
N LYS A 69 4.07 12.00 -12.22
CA LYS A 69 2.80 11.41 -11.78
C LYS A 69 2.61 10.04 -12.42
N LEU A 70 2.13 9.06 -11.65
CA LEU A 70 1.87 7.71 -12.17
C LEU A 70 0.83 7.70 -13.31
N THR A 71 0.00 8.73 -13.41
CA THR A 71 -0.98 8.92 -14.48
C THR A 71 -0.37 9.50 -15.78
N ASP A 72 0.87 9.97 -15.76
CA ASP A 72 1.55 10.58 -16.92
C ASP A 72 2.35 9.53 -17.70
N GLU A 73 1.65 8.75 -18.51
CA GLU A 73 2.25 7.67 -19.29
C GLU A 73 3.33 8.14 -20.27
N ILE A 74 3.24 9.37 -20.78
CA ILE A 74 4.19 9.92 -21.75
C ILE A 74 5.53 10.18 -21.06
N ARG A 75 5.52 10.82 -19.89
CA ARG A 75 6.76 11.11 -19.15
C ARG A 75 7.36 9.84 -18.56
N LEU A 76 6.55 8.90 -18.08
CA LEU A 76 7.04 7.60 -17.63
C LEU A 76 7.76 6.83 -18.74
N LYS A 77 7.19 6.77 -19.95
CA LYS A 77 7.83 6.15 -21.11
C LYS A 77 9.13 6.85 -21.50
N LYS A 78 9.17 8.18 -21.47
CA LYS A 78 10.39 8.96 -21.76
C LYS A 78 11.50 8.73 -20.73
N ALA A 79 11.15 8.49 -19.48
CA ALA A 79 12.08 8.15 -18.41
C ALA A 79 12.42 6.65 -18.36
N SER A 80 11.91 5.85 -19.31
CA SER A 80 12.04 4.40 -19.32
C SER A 80 11.59 3.74 -18.01
N LEU A 81 10.52 4.25 -17.39
CA LEU A 81 9.95 3.71 -16.15
C LEU A 81 8.76 2.80 -16.45
N ASN A 82 8.75 1.62 -15.82
CA ASN A 82 7.65 0.69 -15.90
C ASN A 82 6.56 1.04 -14.86
N ARG A 83 5.41 1.55 -15.32
CA ARG A 83 4.28 1.89 -14.43
C ARG A 83 3.82 0.71 -13.59
N LYS A 84 3.79 -0.49 -14.17
CA LYS A 84 3.30 -1.68 -13.48
C LYS A 84 4.19 -2.03 -12.30
N GLU A 85 5.50 -1.99 -12.49
CA GLU A 85 6.47 -2.26 -11.42
C GLU A 85 6.34 -1.26 -10.26
N LEU A 86 6.12 0.02 -10.56
CA LEU A 86 5.88 1.05 -9.54
C LEU A 86 4.58 0.80 -8.76
N ILE A 87 3.51 0.37 -9.44
CA ILE A 87 2.24 0.00 -8.79
C ILE A 87 2.44 -1.23 -7.92
N ASP A 88 3.14 -2.24 -8.43
CA ASP A 88 3.42 -3.47 -7.69
C ASP A 88 4.22 -3.16 -6.42
N GLU A 89 5.24 -2.28 -6.49
CA GLU A 89 6.02 -1.81 -5.34
C GLU A 89 5.12 -1.11 -4.29
N GLY A 90 4.22 -0.23 -4.74
CA GLY A 90 3.24 0.42 -3.86
C GLY A 90 2.29 -0.58 -3.19
N LEU A 91 1.85 -1.61 -3.92
CA LEU A 91 0.99 -2.67 -3.40
C LEU A 91 1.74 -3.53 -2.37
N TYR A 92 2.98 -3.94 -2.64
CA TYR A 92 3.81 -4.68 -1.69
C TYR A 92 4.03 -3.89 -0.41
N CYS A 93 4.36 -2.60 -0.53
CA CYS A 93 4.49 -1.71 0.62
C CYS A 93 3.18 -1.64 1.43
N SER A 94 2.03 -1.50 0.76
CA SER A 94 0.72 -1.43 1.42
C SER A 94 0.35 -2.73 2.16
N LEU A 95 0.61 -3.89 1.54
CA LEU A 95 0.39 -5.19 2.19
C LEU A 95 1.31 -5.39 3.40
N ARG A 96 2.58 -4.99 3.28
CA ARG A 96 3.56 -5.03 4.38
C ARG A 96 3.14 -4.15 5.55
N GLN A 97 2.59 -2.96 5.27
CA GLN A 97 1.99 -2.09 6.29
C GLN A 97 0.85 -2.78 7.03
N LEU A 98 -0.10 -3.39 6.31
CA LEU A 98 -1.31 -3.96 6.90
C LEU A 98 -1.06 -5.29 7.64
N LEU A 99 -0.23 -6.17 7.07
CA LEU A 99 -0.11 -7.56 7.54
C LEU A 99 1.14 -7.77 8.41
N GLU A 100 2.27 -7.16 8.05
CA GLU A 100 3.56 -7.46 8.68
C GLU A 100 3.94 -6.49 9.80
N VAL A 101 3.91 -5.19 9.51
CA VAL A 101 4.46 -4.16 10.41
C VAL A 101 3.36 -3.54 11.28
N GLY A 102 2.25 -3.14 10.65
CA GLY A 102 1.09 -2.53 11.30
C GLY A 102 1.08 -1.01 11.34
N PHE A 103 2.14 -0.33 10.94
CA PHE A 103 2.12 1.13 10.80
C PHE A 103 1.66 1.49 9.39
N PHE A 104 0.39 1.85 9.21
CA PHE A 104 -0.23 1.93 7.88
C PHE A 104 -0.66 3.34 7.51
N HIS A 105 -0.65 3.62 6.22
CA HIS A 105 -1.21 4.81 5.63
C HIS A 105 -2.68 4.58 5.33
N ALA A 106 -3.55 5.37 5.96
CA ALA A 106 -5.00 5.20 5.89
C ALA A 106 -5.63 5.84 4.64
N ASP A 107 -4.88 6.66 3.89
CA ASP A 107 -5.34 7.33 2.67
C ASP A 107 -4.19 7.52 1.66
N PRO A 108 -3.62 6.44 1.08
CA PRO A 108 -2.54 6.54 0.09
C PRO A 108 -3.10 6.98 -1.27
N HIS A 109 -3.57 8.22 -1.35
CA HIS A 109 -4.17 8.78 -2.57
C HIS A 109 -3.12 8.88 -3.69
N PRO A 110 -3.44 8.51 -4.95
CA PRO A 110 -2.48 8.54 -6.06
C PRO A 110 -1.85 9.92 -6.33
N GLY A 111 -2.52 11.00 -5.90
CA GLY A 111 -1.99 12.36 -5.99
C GLY A 111 -0.78 12.63 -5.09
N ASN A 112 -0.57 11.82 -4.06
CA ASN A 112 0.55 11.92 -3.11
C ASN A 112 1.71 10.98 -3.47
N LEU A 113 1.60 10.29 -4.62
CA LEU A 113 2.56 9.33 -5.13
C LEU A 113 3.15 9.81 -6.46
N VAL A 114 4.47 9.77 -6.56
CA VAL A 114 5.17 10.07 -7.82
C VAL A 114 6.29 9.06 -8.06
N ALA A 115 6.58 8.81 -9.32
CA ALA A 115 7.77 8.08 -9.71
C ALA A 115 8.94 9.05 -9.86
N THR A 116 10.09 8.74 -9.29
CA THR A 116 11.32 9.50 -9.49
C THR A 116 12.09 8.96 -10.71
N GLU A 117 12.96 9.75 -11.31
CA GLU A 117 13.70 9.33 -12.53
C GLU A 117 14.64 8.14 -12.29
N ASP A 118 15.09 7.93 -11.05
CA ASP A 118 15.85 6.76 -10.63
C ASP A 118 14.96 5.51 -10.41
N GLY A 119 13.64 5.61 -10.62
CA GLY A 119 12.71 4.48 -10.51
C GLY A 119 12.16 4.22 -9.11
N SER A 120 12.32 5.14 -8.17
CA SER A 120 11.69 5.00 -6.84
C SER A 120 10.23 5.48 -6.86
N LEU A 121 9.39 4.92 -5.99
CA LEU A 121 8.04 5.41 -5.72
C LEU A 121 8.06 6.32 -4.49
N ALA A 122 7.93 7.63 -4.69
CA ALA A 122 7.98 8.62 -3.63
C ALA A 122 6.59 8.94 -3.05
N TYR A 123 6.51 8.99 -1.72
CA TYR A 123 5.31 9.32 -0.93
C TYR A 123 5.47 10.70 -0.28
N PHE A 124 4.44 11.55 -0.30
CA PHE A 124 4.51 12.91 0.26
C PHE A 124 3.59 13.20 1.44
N ASP A 125 2.44 12.54 1.51
CA ASP A 125 1.43 12.81 2.54
C ASP A 125 1.50 11.74 3.61
N PHE A 126 1.67 12.15 4.85
CA PHE A 126 1.71 11.26 6.01
C PHE A 126 0.77 11.76 7.12
N GLY A 127 -0.22 12.59 6.75
CA GLY A 127 -1.17 13.18 7.68
C GLY A 127 -2.13 12.14 8.26
N MET A 128 -2.40 11.07 7.51
CA MET A 128 -3.29 9.98 7.91
C MET A 128 -2.53 8.65 8.03
N MET A 129 -1.86 8.48 9.17
CA MET A 129 -1.21 7.24 9.57
C MET A 129 -1.84 6.65 10.82
N GLY A 130 -1.78 5.32 10.95
CA GLY A 130 -2.28 4.61 12.12
C GLY A 130 -1.46 3.37 12.44
N ASP A 131 -1.75 2.78 13.59
CA ASP A 131 -1.19 1.51 14.04
C ASP A 131 -2.29 0.45 14.09
N ILE A 132 -2.01 -0.72 13.51
CA ILE A 132 -2.85 -1.93 13.59
C ILE A 132 -2.22 -2.87 14.61
N PRO A 133 -2.90 -3.12 15.74
CA PRO A 133 -2.43 -4.07 16.74
C PRO A 133 -2.22 -5.46 16.13
N ARG A 134 -1.22 -6.19 16.65
CA ARG A 134 -0.83 -7.50 16.10
C ARG A 134 -1.99 -8.49 15.98
N HIS A 135 -2.93 -8.51 16.93
CA HIS A 135 -4.07 -9.44 16.87
C HIS A 135 -5.00 -9.15 15.69
N TYR A 136 -5.26 -7.88 15.37
CA TYR A 136 -5.99 -7.49 14.17
C TYR A 136 -5.22 -7.91 12.90
N ARG A 137 -3.90 -7.76 12.87
CA ARG A 137 -3.08 -8.18 11.72
C ARG A 137 -3.13 -9.68 11.48
N VAL A 138 -3.01 -10.48 12.54
CA VAL A 138 -3.15 -11.94 12.45
C VAL A 138 -4.54 -12.32 11.95
N GLY A 139 -5.59 -11.67 12.45
CA GLY A 139 -6.95 -11.90 11.97
C GLY A 139 -7.14 -11.51 10.50
N LEU A 140 -6.56 -10.40 10.03
CA LEU A 140 -6.58 -10.03 8.60
C LEU A 140 -5.89 -11.09 7.73
N ILE A 141 -4.79 -11.69 8.21
CA ILE A 141 -4.12 -12.79 7.51
C ILE A 141 -5.02 -14.03 7.49
N GLN A 142 -5.70 -14.35 8.59
CA GLN A 142 -6.66 -15.47 8.65
C GLN A 142 -7.82 -15.27 7.67
N VAL A 143 -8.37 -14.06 7.60
CA VAL A 143 -9.41 -13.68 6.62
C VAL A 143 -8.96 -14.01 5.19
N LEU A 144 -7.73 -13.59 4.83
CA LEU A 144 -7.18 -13.87 3.51
C LEU A 144 -7.00 -15.38 3.26
N VAL A 145 -6.51 -16.12 4.25
CA VAL A 145 -6.32 -17.58 4.16
C VAL A 145 -7.65 -18.29 3.96
N HIS A 146 -8.66 -18.01 4.79
CA HIS A 146 -9.98 -18.63 4.66
C HIS A 146 -10.68 -18.22 3.36
N PHE A 147 -10.54 -16.96 2.93
CA PHE A 147 -11.07 -16.50 1.64
C PHE A 147 -10.47 -17.27 0.46
N VAL A 148 -9.14 -17.40 0.39
CA VAL A 148 -8.45 -18.14 -0.68
C VAL A 148 -8.82 -19.62 -0.67
N ASN A 149 -8.96 -20.22 0.51
CA ASN A 149 -9.35 -21.61 0.67
C ASN A 149 -10.86 -21.85 0.47
N ARG A 150 -11.65 -20.80 0.20
CA ARG A 150 -13.12 -20.84 0.13
C ARG A 150 -13.76 -21.44 1.40
N ASP A 151 -13.11 -21.26 2.55
CA ASP A 151 -13.62 -21.66 3.85
C ASP A 151 -14.56 -20.56 4.38
N SER A 152 -15.83 -20.64 3.98
CA SER A 152 -16.85 -19.65 4.36
C SER A 152 -17.11 -19.61 5.87
N LEU A 153 -17.00 -20.76 6.55
CA LEU A 153 -17.23 -20.85 7.99
C LEU A 153 -16.05 -20.27 8.76
N GLY A 154 -14.81 -20.57 8.36
CA GLY A 154 -13.61 -19.93 8.89
C GLY A 154 -13.66 -18.41 8.71
N LEU A 155 -14.04 -17.95 7.52
CA LEU A 155 -14.17 -16.52 7.20
C LEU A 155 -15.26 -15.83 8.05
N ALA A 156 -16.40 -16.48 8.29
CA ALA A 156 -17.44 -15.96 9.17
C ALA A 156 -16.96 -15.83 10.63
N ASN A 157 -16.19 -16.80 11.11
CA ASN A 157 -15.58 -16.76 12.45
C ASN A 157 -14.54 -15.64 12.58
N ASP A 158 -13.74 -15.39 11.53
CA ASP A 158 -12.78 -14.29 11.54
C ASP A 158 -13.50 -12.94 11.61
N PHE A 159 -14.60 -12.76 10.86
CA PHE A 159 -15.38 -11.53 10.89
C PHE A 159 -15.98 -11.27 12.26
N LEU A 160 -16.44 -12.32 12.96
CA LEU A 160 -16.88 -12.19 14.35
C LEU A 160 -15.72 -11.81 15.27
N SER A 161 -14.58 -12.51 15.15
CA SER A 161 -13.39 -12.30 16.00
C SER A 161 -12.78 -10.92 15.83
N LEU A 162 -12.85 -10.36 14.63
CA LEU A 162 -12.40 -8.99 14.30
C LEU A 162 -13.44 -7.92 14.68
N GLY A 163 -14.64 -8.31 15.09
CA GLY A 163 -15.73 -7.39 15.43
C GLY A 163 -16.40 -6.74 14.21
N PHE A 164 -16.27 -7.33 13.02
CA PHE A 164 -16.97 -6.87 11.82
C PHE A 164 -18.45 -7.25 11.82
N ILE A 165 -18.82 -8.28 12.58
CA ILE A 165 -20.22 -8.66 12.83
C ILE A 165 -20.50 -8.69 14.34
N PRO A 166 -21.73 -8.33 14.78
CA PRO A 166 -22.10 -8.36 16.18
C PRO A 166 -22.08 -9.76 16.80
N GLU A 167 -21.87 -9.82 18.11
CA GLU A 167 -22.05 -11.04 18.88
C GLU A 167 -23.52 -11.52 18.84
N GLY A 168 -23.71 -12.85 18.82
CA GLY A 168 -25.03 -13.47 18.78
C GLY A 168 -25.66 -13.60 17.39
N VAL A 169 -24.98 -13.15 16.33
CA VAL A 169 -25.38 -13.44 14.94
C VAL A 169 -25.21 -14.93 14.64
N ASP A 170 -26.15 -15.50 13.87
CA ASP A 170 -26.03 -16.86 13.37
C ASP A 170 -24.89 -16.97 12.34
N LEU A 171 -23.78 -17.57 12.76
CA LEU A 171 -22.60 -17.77 11.92
C LEU A 171 -22.88 -18.66 10.71
N GLN A 172 -23.85 -19.57 10.78
CA GLN A 172 -24.18 -20.41 9.63
C GLN A 172 -24.82 -19.58 8.53
N SER A 173 -25.78 -18.72 8.87
CA SER A 173 -26.37 -17.77 7.92
C SER A 173 -25.33 -16.84 7.29
N VAL A 174 -24.33 -16.38 8.06
CA VAL A 174 -23.23 -15.56 7.52
C VAL A 174 -22.35 -16.38 6.58
N SER A 175 -21.97 -17.60 6.98
CA SER A 175 -21.20 -18.53 6.14
C SER A 175 -21.91 -18.80 4.82
N ASP A 176 -23.20 -19.11 4.84
CA ASP A 176 -23.98 -19.40 3.63
C ASP A 176 -24.01 -18.18 2.67
N ALA A 177 -24.15 -16.98 3.23
CA ALA A 177 -24.09 -15.73 2.46
C ALA A 177 -22.70 -15.49 1.84
N LEU A 178 -21.62 -15.70 2.61
CA LEU A 178 -20.25 -15.62 2.11
C LEU A 178 -19.98 -16.67 1.02
N GLN A 179 -20.48 -17.89 1.21
CA GLN A 179 -20.33 -18.98 0.26
C GLN A 179 -20.98 -18.65 -1.09
N SER A 180 -22.17 -18.02 -1.06
CA SER A 180 -22.85 -17.55 -2.27
C SER A 180 -22.04 -16.52 -3.06
N SER A 181 -21.16 -15.77 -2.39
CA SER A 181 -20.31 -14.74 -3.01
C SER A 181 -19.08 -15.32 -3.72
N PHE A 182 -18.68 -16.55 -3.40
CA PHE A 182 -17.51 -17.18 -4.02
C PHE A 182 -17.73 -17.58 -5.49
N GLY A 183 -18.98 -17.62 -5.94
CA GLY A 183 -19.36 -17.89 -7.33
C GLY A 183 -18.97 -19.28 -7.86
N ASP A 184 -19.86 -19.86 -8.66
CA ASP A 184 -19.53 -21.01 -9.51
C ASP A 184 -18.47 -20.58 -10.54
N GLY A 185 -17.41 -21.37 -10.68
CA GLY A 185 -16.15 -21.02 -11.33
C GLY A 185 -16.18 -20.84 -12.87
N THR A 186 -17.04 -19.99 -13.40
CA THR A 186 -17.06 -19.62 -14.83
C THR A 186 -17.34 -18.13 -15.03
N ARG A 187 -16.35 -17.30 -14.70
CA ARG A 187 -16.10 -16.07 -15.48
C ARG A 187 -14.68 -16.18 -16.02
N GLN A 188 -14.57 -16.56 -17.29
CA GLN A 188 -13.35 -16.29 -18.06
C GLN A 188 -13.07 -14.79 -17.96
N SER A 189 -11.96 -14.44 -17.36
CA SER A 189 -11.42 -13.08 -17.35
C SER A 189 -11.09 -12.70 -18.80
N GLN A 190 -11.92 -11.85 -19.42
CA GLN A 190 -11.61 -11.23 -20.72
C GLN A 190 -10.93 -9.85 -20.57
N ASP A 191 -10.58 -9.42 -19.35
CA ASP A 191 -10.09 -8.05 -19.11
C ASP A 191 -8.57 -7.86 -19.23
N PHE A 192 -7.87 -8.74 -19.95
CA PHE A 192 -6.50 -8.50 -20.39
C PHE A 192 -6.28 -9.04 -21.81
N GLN A 193 -6.81 -8.32 -22.80
CA GLN A 193 -6.29 -8.30 -24.17
C GLN A 193 -5.82 -6.88 -24.51
#